data_AF-A0A9N9CPB9-F1
#
_entry.id   AF-A0A9N9CPB9-F1
#
_cell.length_a   1.000
_cell.length_b   1.000
_cell.length_c   1.000
_cell.angle_alpha   90.00
_cell.angle_beta   90.00
_cell.angle_gamma   90.00
#
_symmetry.space_group_name_H-M   'P 1'
#
loop_
_entity.id
_entity.type
_entity.pdbx_description
1 polymer ?
#
loop_
_entity_poly.entity_id
_entity_poly.type
_entity_poly.pdbx_seq_one_letter_code
_entity_poly.pdbx_strand_id
1 'polypeptide(L)'
;MSHNKFNIQHLPYEVLQQIFILSGNPTFAFVSRLFHNIATSQTSVKTQWLLHKFNYDYTKALYRGLKWRFFNKTILNQLDSFYYLSKLKRGENSSDEVIQVIPCKDRTIPQWFFSVPDPKGTYYELVKILLERGASPNESDGYPIIKSAQLGRIKMARLLLTFNAKPGIKDNMALKVSAKESDFVMVNLLIERGAKPDSDTLRIAVERKNWNMAELLIKHGATPSPDVIAAFEKNK
;
A
#
# COMPACT_ATOMS: atom_id res chain seq x y z
N MET A 1 -1.52 29.94 -51.36
CA MET A 1 -0.80 30.04 -50.08
C MET A 1 -1.31 28.94 -49.16
N SER A 2 -0.59 27.83 -49.04
CA SER A 2 -0.95 26.78 -48.08
C SER A 2 -0.78 27.37 -46.68
N HIS A 3 -1.90 27.67 -46.01
CA HIS A 3 -1.86 27.95 -44.58
C HIS A 3 -1.26 26.73 -43.91
N ASN A 4 0.02 26.83 -43.56
CA ASN A 4 0.71 25.86 -42.75
C ASN A 4 0.06 25.96 -41.37
N LYS A 5 -1.09 25.31 -41.19
CA LYS A 5 -1.81 25.25 -39.93
C LYS A 5 -0.84 24.58 -38.97
N PHE A 6 -0.20 25.36 -38.12
CA PHE A 6 0.61 24.88 -37.01
C PHE A 6 -0.25 23.96 -36.15
N ASN A 7 -0.25 22.68 -36.50
CA ASN A 7 -0.95 21.65 -35.78
C ASN A 7 -0.06 21.27 -34.61
N ILE A 8 -0.64 21.13 -33.42
CA ILE A 8 0.04 20.70 -32.21
C ILE A 8 0.84 19.40 -32.42
N GLN A 9 0.43 18.59 -33.40
CA GLN A 9 1.11 17.36 -33.81
C GLN A 9 2.52 17.56 -34.39
N HIS A 10 2.86 18.75 -34.89
CA HIS A 10 4.18 19.07 -35.44
C HIS A 10 5.12 19.73 -34.43
N LEU A 11 4.69 19.93 -33.18
CA LEU A 11 5.56 20.49 -32.14
C LEU A 11 6.63 19.46 -31.73
N PRO A 12 7.85 19.91 -31.38
CA PRO A 12 8.87 19.04 -30.80
C PRO A 12 8.36 18.33 -29.55
N TYR A 13 8.89 17.13 -29.30
CA TYR A 13 8.43 16.26 -28.21
C TYR A 13 8.61 16.93 -26.84
N GLU A 14 9.70 17.67 -26.65
CA GLU A 14 10.04 18.41 -25.44
C GLU A 14 9.01 19.51 -25.15
N VAL A 15 8.53 20.20 -26.19
CA VAL A 15 7.49 21.23 -26.06
C VAL A 15 6.17 20.59 -25.64
N LEU A 16 5.81 19.45 -26.25
CA LEU A 16 4.61 18.71 -25.87
C LEU A 16 4.67 18.19 -24.43
N GLN A 17 5.85 17.73 -23.98
CA GLN A 17 6.05 17.35 -22.58
C GLN A 17 5.80 18.52 -21.63
N GLN A 18 6.35 19.71 -21.94
CA GLN A 18 6.13 20.88 -21.10
C GLN A 18 4.68 21.34 -21.09
N ILE A 19 3.99 21.33 -22.23
CA ILE A 19 2.55 21.60 -22.27
C ILE A 19 1.81 20.63 -21.35
N PHE A 20 2.11 19.33 -21.42
CA PHE A 20 1.49 18.33 -20.55
C PHE A 20 1.75 18.60 -19.06
N ILE A 21 3.01 18.85 -18.68
CA ILE A 21 3.41 19.12 -17.29
C ILE A 21 2.72 20.38 -16.76
N LEU A 22 2.81 21.48 -17.50
CA LEU A 22 2.27 22.78 -17.11
C LEU A 22 0.74 22.76 -17.03
N SER A 23 0.07 21.95 -17.84
CA SER A 23 -1.39 21.82 -17.79
C SER A 23 -1.91 21.34 -16.43
N GLY A 24 -1.12 20.55 -15.69
CA GLY A 24 -1.53 19.92 -14.41
C GLY A 24 -2.77 18.99 -14.50
N ASN A 25 -3.29 18.79 -15.72
CA ASN A 25 -4.57 18.14 -15.95
C ASN A 25 -4.36 16.70 -16.46
N PRO A 26 -4.79 15.68 -15.69
CA PRO A 26 -4.63 14.29 -16.10
C PRO A 26 -5.50 13.93 -17.30
N THR A 27 -6.59 14.68 -17.54
CA THR A 27 -7.51 14.36 -18.64
C THR A 27 -6.86 14.60 -20.01
N PHE A 28 -5.80 15.41 -20.05
CA PHE A 28 -5.08 15.72 -21.27
C PHE A 28 -4.49 14.47 -21.95
N ALA A 29 -4.16 13.44 -21.16
CA ALA A 29 -3.71 12.14 -21.66
C ALA A 29 -4.79 11.39 -22.45
N PHE A 30 -6.08 11.74 -22.32
CA PHE A 30 -7.19 11.13 -23.06
C PHE A 30 -7.60 11.92 -24.30
N VAL A 31 -7.18 13.18 -24.40
CA VAL A 31 -7.59 14.07 -25.51
C VAL A 31 -6.78 13.80 -26.78
N SER A 32 -5.55 13.29 -26.67
CA SER A 32 -4.67 13.01 -27.81
C SER A 32 -3.78 11.80 -27.58
N ARG A 33 -3.55 11.02 -28.65
CA ARG A 33 -2.58 9.92 -28.64
C ARG A 33 -1.16 10.38 -28.31
N LEU A 34 -0.78 11.60 -28.72
CA LEU A 34 0.54 12.17 -28.40
C LEU A 34 0.69 12.40 -26.88
N PHE A 35 -0.31 13.02 -26.26
CA PHE A 35 -0.30 13.24 -24.80
C PHE A 35 -0.48 11.94 -24.03
N HIS A 36 -1.20 10.97 -24.57
CA HIS A 36 -1.23 9.61 -24.04
C HIS A 36 0.17 8.99 -24.00
N ASN A 37 0.91 9.08 -25.11
CA ASN A 37 2.28 8.56 -25.20
C ASN A 37 3.23 9.28 -24.25
N ILE A 38 3.10 10.61 -24.10
CA ILE A 38 3.89 11.39 -23.13
C ILE A 38 3.56 11.00 -21.69
N ALA A 39 2.27 10.88 -21.35
CA ALA A 39 1.83 10.51 -20.02
C ALA A 39 2.25 9.07 -19.65
N THR A 40 2.52 8.21 -20.63
CA THR A 40 2.89 6.80 -20.41
C THR A 40 4.38 6.54 -20.52
N SER A 41 5.15 7.34 -21.27
CA SER A 41 6.54 7.06 -21.65
C SER A 41 7.53 7.08 -20.48
N GLN A 42 7.72 8.25 -19.84
CA GLN A 42 8.82 8.47 -18.91
C GLN A 42 8.34 8.74 -17.49
N THR A 43 9.03 8.16 -16.51
CA THR A 43 8.75 8.39 -15.08
C THR A 43 9.15 9.80 -14.65
N SER A 44 10.18 10.39 -15.27
CA SER A 44 10.58 11.79 -15.07
C SER A 44 9.44 12.77 -15.36
N VAL A 45 8.73 12.60 -16.48
CA VAL A 45 7.57 13.44 -16.86
C VAL A 45 6.46 13.31 -15.82
N LYS A 46 6.15 12.09 -15.37
CA LYS A 46 5.15 11.85 -14.31
C LYS A 46 5.54 12.52 -12.99
N THR A 47 6.82 12.46 -12.62
CA THR A 47 7.34 13.11 -11.41
C THR A 47 7.26 14.63 -11.53
N GLN A 48 7.70 15.21 -12.65
CA GLN A 48 7.61 16.65 -12.90
C GLN A 48 6.16 17.14 -12.92
N TRP A 49 5.26 16.37 -13.54
CA TRP A 49 3.83 16.64 -13.54
C TRP A 49 3.24 16.61 -12.12
N LEU A 50 3.61 15.61 -11.29
CA LEU A 50 3.18 15.56 -9.88
C LEU A 50 3.68 16.78 -9.10
N LEU A 51 4.95 17.15 -9.26
CA LEU A 51 5.52 18.33 -8.60
C LEU A 51 4.80 19.61 -9.02
N HIS A 52 4.61 19.82 -10.32
CA HIS A 52 3.94 21.00 -10.85
C HIS A 52 2.49 21.09 -10.36
N LYS A 53 1.74 19.97 -10.40
CA LYS A 53 0.36 19.90 -9.95
C LYS A 53 0.17 20.27 -8.47
N PHE A 54 1.16 20.01 -7.63
CA PHE A 54 1.13 20.31 -6.20
C PHE A 54 2.02 21.49 -5.81
N ASN A 55 2.32 22.40 -6.76
CA ASN A 55 3.10 23.62 -6.51
C ASN A 55 4.45 23.35 -5.81
N TYR A 56 5.13 22.27 -6.21
CA TYR A 56 6.40 21.82 -5.62
C TYR A 56 6.34 21.52 -4.12
N ASP A 57 5.15 21.23 -3.58
CA ASP A 57 4.98 20.62 -2.27
C ASP A 57 5.27 19.11 -2.37
N TYR A 58 6.51 18.74 -2.06
CA TYR A 58 7.01 17.36 -2.14
C TYR A 58 6.19 16.38 -1.29
N THR A 59 5.73 16.82 -0.11
CA THR A 59 4.92 15.97 0.78
C THR A 59 3.56 15.68 0.16
N LYS A 60 2.87 16.71 -0.34
CA LYS A 60 1.59 16.52 -1.03
C LYS A 60 1.76 15.71 -2.31
N ALA A 61 2.82 15.96 -3.07
CA ALA A 61 3.14 15.21 -4.28
C ALA A 61 3.31 13.72 -4.01
N LEU A 62 3.99 13.35 -2.92
CA LEU A 62 4.11 11.96 -2.49
C LEU A 62 2.75 11.35 -2.15
N TYR A 63 2.01 11.89 -1.17
CA TYR A 63 0.77 11.23 -0.69
C TYR A 63 -0.36 11.27 -1.70
N ARG A 64 -0.49 12.36 -2.45
CA ARG A 64 -1.50 12.45 -3.51
C ARG A 64 -1.07 11.61 -4.71
N GLY A 65 0.24 11.52 -5.00
CA GLY A 65 0.80 10.67 -6.03
C GLY A 65 0.62 9.18 -5.77
N LEU A 66 0.78 8.73 -4.52
CA LEU A 66 0.55 7.34 -4.09
C LEU A 66 -0.87 6.81 -4.40
N LYS A 67 -1.85 7.70 -4.58
CA LYS A 67 -3.21 7.34 -5.01
C LYS A 67 -3.31 6.94 -6.49
N TRP A 68 -2.28 7.23 -7.29
CA TRP A 68 -2.26 7.00 -8.73
C TRP A 68 -1.59 5.67 -9.06
N ARG A 69 -2.19 4.90 -9.97
CA ARG A 69 -1.68 3.58 -10.36
C ARG A 69 -0.30 3.60 -11.04
N PHE A 70 0.10 4.74 -11.61
CA PHE A 70 1.42 4.86 -12.23
C PHE A 70 2.55 5.06 -11.20
N PHE A 71 2.23 5.33 -9.94
CA PHE A 71 3.22 5.62 -8.91
C PHE A 71 4.04 4.36 -8.63
N ASN A 72 5.36 4.50 -8.68
CA ASN A 72 6.30 3.39 -8.51
C ASN A 72 7.56 3.85 -7.75
N LYS A 73 8.46 2.92 -7.46
CA LYS A 73 9.71 3.20 -6.73
C LYS A 73 10.60 4.23 -7.43
N THR A 74 10.61 4.28 -8.77
CA THR A 74 11.46 5.24 -9.50
C THR A 74 10.95 6.66 -9.36
N ILE A 75 9.63 6.87 -9.38
CA ILE A 75 8.99 8.17 -9.09
C ILE A 75 9.28 8.58 -7.64
N LEU A 76 9.19 7.65 -6.69
CA LEU A 76 9.53 7.93 -5.29
C LEU A 76 10.99 8.43 -5.16
N ASN A 77 11.94 7.71 -5.74
CA ASN A 77 13.36 8.09 -5.72
C ASN A 77 13.59 9.45 -6.38
N GLN A 78 12.93 9.73 -7.51
CA GLN A 78 13.04 11.04 -8.17
C GLN A 78 12.47 12.15 -7.28
N LEU A 79 11.33 11.93 -6.62
CA LEU A 79 10.76 12.89 -5.67
C LEU A 79 11.72 13.16 -4.51
N ASP A 80 12.38 12.13 -3.97
CA ASP A 80 13.38 12.29 -2.92
C ASP A 80 14.59 13.08 -3.41
N SER A 81 15.11 12.79 -4.61
CA SER A 81 16.18 13.60 -5.22
C SER A 81 15.80 15.07 -5.35
N PHE A 82 14.58 15.38 -5.83
CA PHE A 82 14.12 16.76 -5.93
C PHE A 82 13.93 17.43 -4.56
N TYR A 83 13.41 16.68 -3.58
CA TYR A 83 13.26 17.16 -2.21
C TYR A 83 14.63 17.53 -1.61
N TYR A 84 15.61 16.64 -1.72
CA TYR A 84 16.98 16.87 -1.26
C TYR A 84 17.63 18.09 -1.93
N LEU A 85 17.53 18.19 -3.26
CA LEU A 85 18.05 19.36 -3.99
C LEU A 85 17.38 20.67 -3.56
N SER A 86 16.09 20.64 -3.22
CA SER A 86 15.37 21.82 -2.73
C SER A 86 15.87 22.28 -1.37
N LYS A 87 16.27 21.34 -0.51
CA LYS A 87 16.83 21.59 0.83
C LYS A 87 18.23 22.19 0.74
N LEU A 88 19.08 21.63 -0.14
CA LEU A 88 20.40 22.18 -0.43
C LEU A 88 20.33 23.64 -0.91
N LYS A 89 19.40 23.95 -1.82
CA LYS A 89 19.19 25.33 -2.31
C LYS A 89 18.77 26.32 -1.23
N ARG A 90 18.18 25.85 -0.13
CA ARG A 90 17.77 26.68 1.02
C ARG A 90 18.89 26.87 2.05
N GLY A 91 20.08 26.29 1.83
CA GLY A 91 21.19 26.35 2.78
C GLY A 91 20.97 25.47 4.02
N GLU A 92 20.00 24.56 3.98
CA GLU A 92 19.76 23.58 5.05
C GLU A 92 20.82 22.46 4.95
N ASN A 93 22.08 22.78 5.25
CA ASN A 93 23.16 21.80 5.38
C ASN A 93 22.92 21.02 6.67
N SER A 94 22.40 19.82 6.54
CA SER A 94 22.27 18.89 7.66
C SER A 94 23.19 17.71 7.43
N SER A 95 24.12 17.56 8.35
CA SER A 95 25.01 16.41 8.54
C SER A 95 24.26 15.12 8.93
N ASP A 96 22.92 15.13 8.93
CA ASP A 96 22.10 13.99 9.31
C ASP A 96 21.57 13.27 8.06
N GLU A 97 21.94 11.99 7.90
CA GLU A 97 21.41 11.10 6.84
C GLU A 97 19.87 11.03 6.83
N VAL A 98 19.24 11.37 7.95
CA VAL A 98 17.78 11.36 8.16
C VAL A 98 17.04 12.42 7.32
N ILE A 99 17.73 13.45 6.81
CA ILE A 99 17.10 14.60 6.12
C ILE A 99 17.03 14.44 4.58
N GLN A 100 17.48 13.30 4.04
CA GLN A 100 17.55 13.10 2.58
C GLN A 100 16.23 12.67 1.91
N VAL A 101 15.24 12.21 2.68
CA VAL A 101 14.01 11.60 2.12
C VAL A 101 12.76 12.28 2.63
N ILE A 102 11.69 12.23 1.82
CA ILE A 102 10.39 12.79 2.22
C ILE A 102 9.83 11.92 3.37
N PRO A 103 9.57 12.47 4.57
CA PRO A 103 9.07 11.69 5.69
C PRO A 103 7.62 11.22 5.46
N CYS A 104 7.25 10.05 6.00
CA CYS A 104 5.92 9.43 5.87
C CYS A 104 5.12 9.39 7.19
N LYS A 105 5.57 10.13 8.21
CA LYS A 105 5.02 10.08 9.58
C LYS A 105 3.49 10.14 9.62
N ASP A 106 2.88 9.10 10.19
CA ASP A 106 1.45 8.96 10.47
C ASP A 106 0.55 9.05 9.24
N ARG A 107 1.02 8.53 8.10
CA ARG A 107 0.31 8.63 6.82
C ARG A 107 -0.18 7.30 6.31
N THR A 108 -1.27 7.38 5.55
CA THR A 108 -2.00 6.23 5.04
C THR A 108 -1.29 5.59 3.85
N ILE A 109 -1.06 4.28 3.94
CA ILE A 109 -0.64 3.47 2.81
C ILE A 109 -1.87 3.21 1.93
N PRO A 110 -1.81 3.44 0.61
CA PRO A 110 -2.96 3.23 -0.26
C PRO A 110 -3.49 1.80 -0.20
N GLN A 111 -4.80 1.65 0.04
CA GLN A 111 -5.46 0.34 0.14
C GLN A 111 -5.25 -0.55 -1.09
N TRP A 112 -5.13 0.06 -2.27
CA TRP A 112 -4.97 -0.68 -3.53
C TRP A 112 -3.63 -1.45 -3.61
N PHE A 113 -2.60 -1.06 -2.84
CA PHE A 113 -1.34 -1.82 -2.73
C PHE A 113 -1.58 -3.25 -2.19
N PHE A 114 -2.58 -3.41 -1.33
CA PHE A 114 -2.92 -4.69 -0.72
C PHE A 114 -3.94 -5.48 -1.53
N SER A 115 -4.77 -4.80 -2.34
CA SER A 115 -5.80 -5.45 -3.15
C SER A 115 -5.29 -6.01 -4.48
N VAL A 116 -4.34 -5.34 -5.12
CA VAL A 116 -3.86 -5.73 -6.45
C VAL A 116 -2.82 -6.85 -6.32
N PRO A 117 -2.85 -7.91 -7.16
CA PRO A 117 -1.80 -8.92 -7.22
C PRO A 117 -0.42 -8.30 -7.48
N ASP A 118 0.60 -8.77 -6.77
CA ASP A 118 1.96 -8.25 -6.88
C ASP A 118 2.99 -9.35 -7.14
N PRO A 119 2.97 -9.96 -8.35
CA PRO A 119 3.87 -11.07 -8.66
C PRO A 119 5.35 -10.66 -8.65
N LYS A 120 5.65 -9.37 -8.85
CA LYS A 120 7.00 -8.81 -8.92
C LYS A 120 7.49 -8.21 -7.60
N GLY A 121 6.67 -8.20 -6.54
CA GLY A 121 6.99 -7.53 -5.28
C GLY A 121 7.03 -6.00 -5.35
N THR A 122 6.60 -5.37 -6.45
CA THR A 122 6.76 -3.91 -6.60
C THR A 122 6.05 -3.11 -5.52
N TYR A 123 4.87 -3.55 -5.09
CA TYR A 123 4.14 -2.93 -3.99
C TYR A 123 4.71 -3.34 -2.64
N TYR A 124 5.22 -4.57 -2.49
CA TYR A 124 5.93 -4.98 -1.27
C TYR A 124 7.11 -4.06 -0.95
N GLU A 125 8.01 -3.84 -1.92
CA GLU A 125 9.14 -2.92 -1.77
C GLU A 125 8.70 -1.48 -1.45
N LEU A 126 7.63 -1.00 -2.08
CA LEU A 126 7.08 0.33 -1.78
C LEU A 126 6.50 0.41 -0.37
N VAL A 127 5.70 -0.56 0.06
CA VAL A 127 5.14 -0.64 1.41
C VAL A 127 6.26 -0.64 2.44
N LYS A 128 7.32 -1.43 2.21
CA LYS A 128 8.50 -1.47 3.08
C LYS A 128 9.14 -0.09 3.23
N ILE A 129 9.42 0.59 2.13
CA ILE A 129 10.02 1.95 2.16
C ILE A 129 9.10 2.94 2.89
N LEU A 130 7.78 2.87 2.66
CA LEU A 130 6.84 3.77 3.33
C LEU A 130 6.80 3.52 4.86
N LEU A 131 6.81 2.25 5.29
CA LEU A 131 6.86 1.88 6.70
C LEU A 131 8.17 2.31 7.37
N GLU A 132 9.31 2.12 6.70
CA GLU A 132 10.63 2.60 7.16
C GLU A 132 10.64 4.13 7.36
N ARG A 133 9.84 4.86 6.58
CA ARG A 133 9.66 6.32 6.70
C ARG A 133 8.58 6.74 7.70
N GLY A 134 8.03 5.80 8.48
CA GLY A 134 7.04 6.08 9.52
C GLY A 134 5.58 6.12 9.06
N ALA A 135 5.25 5.53 7.91
CA ALA A 135 3.84 5.30 7.56
C ALA A 135 3.18 4.36 8.58
N SER A 136 1.93 4.63 8.95
CA SER A 136 1.21 3.81 9.92
C SER A 136 0.69 2.53 9.26
N PRO A 137 1.02 1.33 9.79
CA PRO A 137 0.52 0.06 9.24
C PRO A 137 -0.93 -0.24 9.65
N ASN A 138 -1.49 0.54 10.57
CA ASN A 138 -2.79 0.30 11.21
C ASN A 138 -3.92 1.18 10.63
N GLU A 139 -3.59 2.02 9.65
CA GLU A 139 -4.56 2.92 9.02
C GLU A 139 -5.74 2.20 8.38
N SER A 140 -6.88 2.89 8.30
CA SER A 140 -8.15 2.32 7.82
C SER A 140 -8.58 1.08 8.63
N ASP A 141 -8.53 1.17 9.97
CA ASP A 141 -8.92 0.10 10.90
C ASP A 141 -8.22 -1.24 10.63
N GLY A 142 -6.92 -1.19 10.31
CA GLY A 142 -6.12 -2.40 10.06
C GLY A 142 -6.36 -3.05 8.71
N TYR A 143 -6.93 -2.31 7.74
CA TYR A 143 -7.10 -2.81 6.38
C TYR A 143 -5.86 -3.52 5.80
N PRO A 144 -4.61 -3.01 5.95
CA PRO A 144 -3.42 -3.67 5.43
C PRO A 144 -3.24 -5.12 5.90
N ILE A 145 -3.36 -5.35 7.21
CA ILE A 145 -3.16 -6.69 7.80
C ILE A 145 -4.34 -7.61 7.50
N ILE A 146 -5.58 -7.09 7.57
CA ILE A 146 -6.80 -7.85 7.26
C ILE A 146 -6.79 -8.30 5.80
N LYS A 147 -6.43 -7.41 4.87
CA LYS A 147 -6.40 -7.75 3.44
C LYS A 147 -5.27 -8.72 3.12
N SER A 148 -4.13 -8.59 3.80
CA SER A 148 -3.02 -9.54 3.67
C SER A 148 -3.41 -10.93 4.18
N ALA A 149 -4.13 -11.01 5.30
CA ALA A 149 -4.69 -12.25 5.84
C ALA A 149 -5.71 -12.89 4.88
N GLN A 150 -6.64 -12.09 4.34
CA GLN A 150 -7.66 -12.58 3.40
C GLN A 150 -7.06 -13.18 2.12
N LEU A 151 -5.95 -12.61 1.64
CA LEU A 151 -5.32 -13.04 0.40
C LEU A 151 -4.16 -14.04 0.63
N GLY A 152 -3.96 -14.54 1.85
CA GLY A 152 -2.86 -15.45 2.19
C GLY A 152 -1.45 -14.84 1.96
N ARG A 153 -1.31 -13.51 2.00
CA ARG A 153 -0.04 -12.81 1.72
C ARG A 153 0.87 -12.81 2.95
N ILE A 154 1.37 -13.99 3.34
CA ILE A 154 2.22 -14.20 4.52
C ILE A 154 3.40 -13.20 4.57
N LYS A 155 4.11 -13.01 3.45
CA LYS A 155 5.28 -12.09 3.40
C LYS A 155 4.88 -10.64 3.73
N MET A 156 3.75 -10.17 3.20
CA MET A 156 3.24 -8.82 3.47
C MET A 156 2.76 -8.69 4.92
N ALA A 157 2.05 -9.69 5.44
CA ALA A 157 1.62 -9.70 6.84
C ALA A 157 2.80 -9.68 7.81
N ARG A 158 3.86 -10.48 7.56
CA ARG A 158 5.11 -10.45 8.36
C ARG A 158 5.73 -9.06 8.38
N LEU A 159 5.83 -8.41 7.22
CA LEU A 159 6.36 -7.04 7.10
C LEU A 159 5.54 -6.07 7.95
N LEU A 160 4.22 -6.03 7.78
CA LEU A 160 3.33 -5.15 8.54
C LEU A 160 3.48 -5.37 10.05
N LEU A 161 3.49 -6.61 10.51
CA LEU A 161 3.64 -6.96 11.93
C LEU A 161 5.00 -6.57 12.49
N THR A 162 6.07 -6.64 11.70
CA THR A 162 7.42 -6.15 12.10
C THR A 162 7.42 -4.65 12.34
N PHE A 163 6.59 -3.89 11.61
CA PHE A 163 6.42 -2.44 11.80
C PHE A 163 5.27 -2.08 12.77
N ASN A 164 4.97 -2.95 13.74
CA ASN A 164 3.95 -2.72 14.78
C ASN A 164 2.49 -2.65 14.27
N ALA A 165 2.15 -3.40 13.21
CA ALA A 165 0.75 -3.67 12.91
C ALA A 165 0.10 -4.43 14.09
N LYS A 166 -1.11 -4.00 14.49
CA LYS A 166 -1.89 -4.62 15.56
C LYS A 166 -2.63 -5.84 15.00
N PRO A 167 -2.28 -7.07 15.40
CA PRO A 167 -2.88 -8.27 14.80
C PRO A 167 -4.32 -8.51 15.26
N GLY A 168 -4.72 -7.98 16.43
CA GLY A 168 -6.08 -8.07 16.96
C GLY A 168 -7.00 -6.90 16.62
N ILE A 169 -6.62 -6.07 15.64
CA ILE A 169 -7.44 -4.91 15.22
C ILE A 169 -8.79 -5.36 14.63
N LYS A 170 -9.81 -4.52 14.82
CA LYS A 170 -11.19 -4.76 14.34
C LYS A 170 -11.70 -6.14 14.79
N ASP A 171 -11.72 -6.38 16.10
CA ASP A 171 -12.22 -7.61 16.71
C ASP A 171 -11.58 -8.88 16.11
N ASN A 172 -10.24 -8.90 16.06
CA ASN A 172 -9.46 -10.01 15.49
C ASN A 172 -9.82 -10.36 14.04
N MET A 173 -10.28 -9.40 13.21
CA MET A 173 -10.75 -9.69 11.85
C MET A 173 -9.71 -10.42 11.00
N ALA A 174 -8.42 -10.09 11.13
CA ALA A 174 -7.36 -10.80 10.41
C ALA A 174 -7.32 -12.29 10.80
N LEU A 175 -7.44 -12.60 12.10
CA LEU A 175 -7.45 -13.97 12.61
C LEU A 175 -8.71 -14.72 12.18
N LYS A 176 -9.89 -14.07 12.28
CA LYS A 176 -11.19 -14.63 11.85
C LYS A 176 -11.17 -15.03 10.38
N VAL A 177 -10.65 -14.17 9.52
CA VAL A 177 -10.54 -14.46 8.08
C VAL A 177 -9.52 -15.57 7.82
N SER A 178 -8.35 -15.55 8.47
CA SER A 178 -7.36 -16.64 8.29
C SER A 178 -7.87 -18.00 8.75
N ALA A 179 -8.60 -18.05 9.87
CA ALA A 179 -9.23 -19.28 10.35
C ALA A 179 -10.30 -19.78 9.36
N LYS A 180 -11.11 -18.88 8.80
CA LYS A 180 -12.12 -19.21 7.77
C LYS A 180 -11.50 -19.82 6.51
N GLU A 181 -10.38 -19.27 6.06
CA GLU A 181 -9.64 -19.76 4.88
C GLU A 181 -8.74 -20.97 5.20
N SER A 182 -8.74 -21.46 6.45
CA SER A 182 -7.89 -22.57 6.91
C SER A 182 -6.39 -22.31 6.74
N ASP A 183 -5.97 -21.04 6.79
CA ASP A 183 -4.57 -20.64 6.66
C ASP A 183 -3.85 -20.75 8.01
N PHE A 184 -3.40 -21.97 8.33
CA PHE A 184 -2.65 -22.27 9.56
C PHE A 184 -1.38 -21.43 9.71
N VAL A 185 -0.72 -21.09 8.60
CA VAL A 185 0.53 -20.31 8.63
C VAL A 185 0.23 -18.87 9.04
N MET A 186 -0.81 -18.27 8.49
CA MET A 186 -1.23 -16.92 8.88
C MET A 186 -1.78 -16.88 10.31
N VAL A 187 -2.56 -17.88 10.72
CA VAL A 187 -3.08 -17.97 12.09
C VAL A 187 -1.93 -18.03 13.11
N ASN A 188 -0.96 -18.93 12.89
CA ASN A 188 0.22 -19.02 13.76
C ASN A 188 1.00 -17.70 13.79
N LEU A 189 1.23 -17.08 12.63
CA LEU A 189 1.90 -15.79 12.56
C LEU A 189 1.18 -14.70 13.37
N LEU A 190 -0.15 -14.61 13.27
CA LEU A 190 -0.92 -13.60 13.99
C LEU A 190 -0.88 -13.85 15.50
N ILE A 191 -1.00 -15.11 15.94
CA ILE A 191 -0.93 -15.50 17.36
C ILE A 191 0.46 -15.25 17.94
N GLU A 192 1.53 -15.63 17.23
CA GLU A 192 2.92 -15.35 17.60
C GLU A 192 3.18 -13.85 17.81
N ARG A 193 2.45 -12.99 17.10
CA ARG A 193 2.55 -11.52 17.18
C ARG A 193 1.54 -10.90 18.15
N GLY A 194 0.82 -11.72 18.92
CA GLY A 194 -0.04 -11.28 20.02
C GLY A 194 -1.53 -11.19 19.70
N ALA A 195 -2.01 -11.73 18.56
CA ALA A 195 -3.46 -11.95 18.40
C ALA A 195 -3.93 -12.99 19.42
N LYS A 196 -5.02 -12.68 20.10
CA LYS A 196 -5.67 -13.61 21.04
C LYS A 196 -6.89 -14.21 20.36
N PRO A 197 -6.93 -15.53 20.14
CA PRO A 197 -8.14 -16.21 19.67
C PRO A 197 -9.35 -15.88 20.55
N ASP A 198 -10.48 -15.59 19.91
CA ASP A 198 -11.76 -15.36 20.57
C ASP A 198 -12.75 -16.50 20.26
N SER A 199 -13.86 -16.55 21.01
CA SER A 199 -14.92 -17.53 20.82
C SER A 199 -15.53 -17.47 19.42
N ASP A 200 -15.56 -16.29 18.80
CA ASP A 200 -16.04 -16.09 17.43
C ASP A 200 -15.14 -16.77 16.40
N THR A 201 -13.81 -16.61 16.52
CA THR A 201 -12.84 -17.26 15.64
C THR A 201 -12.94 -18.77 15.76
N LEU A 202 -13.12 -19.28 16.98
CA LEU A 202 -13.32 -20.70 17.24
C LEU A 202 -14.63 -21.22 16.61
N ARG A 203 -15.75 -20.47 16.75
CA ARG A 203 -17.03 -20.80 16.10
C ARG A 203 -16.86 -20.93 14.58
N ILE A 204 -16.14 -20.01 13.94
CA ILE A 204 -15.86 -20.05 12.49
C ILE A 204 -15.15 -21.35 12.09
N ALA A 205 -14.14 -21.79 12.84
CA ALA A 205 -13.42 -23.04 12.55
C ALA A 205 -14.32 -24.27 12.66
N VAL A 206 -15.21 -24.29 13.66
CA VAL A 206 -16.15 -25.39 13.93
C VAL A 206 -17.26 -25.45 12.89
N GLU A 207 -17.85 -24.32 12.51
CA GLU A 207 -18.85 -24.23 11.43
C GLU A 207 -18.28 -24.74 10.09
N ARG A 208 -16.98 -24.53 9.87
CA ARG A 208 -16.23 -25.03 8.70
C ARG A 208 -15.83 -26.50 8.82
N LYS A 209 -16.12 -27.16 9.95
CA LYS A 209 -15.68 -28.52 10.29
C LYS A 209 -14.15 -28.68 10.24
N ASN A 210 -13.40 -27.60 10.47
CA ASN A 210 -11.94 -27.63 10.52
C ASN A 210 -11.49 -27.86 11.97
N TRP A 211 -11.52 -29.13 12.38
CA TRP A 211 -11.20 -29.55 13.74
C TRP A 211 -9.75 -29.24 14.13
N ASN A 212 -8.80 -29.42 13.21
CA ASN A 212 -7.39 -29.10 13.45
C ASN A 212 -7.18 -27.60 13.74
N MET A 213 -7.90 -26.72 13.03
CA MET A 213 -7.86 -25.28 13.30
C MET A 213 -8.50 -24.97 14.65
N ALA A 214 -9.62 -25.60 14.97
CA ALA A 214 -10.30 -25.40 16.24
C ALA A 214 -9.42 -25.86 17.43
N GLU A 215 -8.74 -27.00 17.32
CA GLU A 215 -7.77 -27.49 18.31
C GLU A 215 -6.60 -26.52 18.51
N LEU A 216 -6.06 -25.98 17.41
CA LEU A 216 -5.02 -24.94 17.46
C LEU A 216 -5.50 -23.70 18.21
N LEU A 217 -6.70 -23.20 17.91
CA LEU A 217 -7.26 -22.02 18.56
C LEU A 217 -7.51 -22.25 20.07
N ILE A 218 -8.00 -23.43 20.45
CA ILE A 218 -8.20 -23.83 21.86
C ILE A 218 -6.85 -23.88 22.59
N LYS A 219 -5.82 -24.50 21.98
CA LYS A 219 -4.46 -24.55 22.54
C LYS A 219 -3.89 -23.15 22.82
N HIS A 220 -4.27 -22.17 22.03
CA HIS A 220 -3.85 -20.77 22.17
C HIS A 220 -4.84 -19.89 22.96
N GLY A 221 -5.77 -20.49 23.70
CA GLY A 221 -6.60 -19.82 24.70
C GLY A 221 -7.98 -19.37 24.23
N ALA A 222 -8.46 -19.84 23.07
CA ALA A 222 -9.86 -19.62 22.68
C ALA A 222 -10.81 -20.34 23.65
N THR A 223 -11.74 -19.62 24.25
CA THR A 223 -12.78 -20.22 25.10
C THR A 223 -13.91 -20.78 24.24
N PRO A 224 -14.27 -22.08 24.41
CA PRO A 224 -15.40 -22.65 23.69
C PRO A 224 -16.71 -22.10 24.26
N SER A 225 -17.56 -21.56 23.38
CA SER A 225 -18.94 -21.26 23.73
C SER A 225 -19.75 -22.56 23.89
N PRO A 226 -20.89 -22.56 24.61
CA PRO A 226 -21.73 -23.75 24.75
C PRO A 226 -22.11 -24.39 23.41
N ASP A 227 -22.37 -23.56 22.39
CA ASP A 227 -22.69 -24.01 21.03
C ASP A 227 -21.53 -24.76 20.37
N VAL A 228 -20.29 -24.31 20.62
CA VAL A 228 -19.07 -24.94 20.12
C VAL A 228 -18.88 -26.31 20.78
N ILE A 229 -19.11 -26.43 22.09
CA ILE A 229 -18.99 -27.69 22.84
C ILE A 229 -19.98 -28.73 22.27
N ALA A 230 -21.24 -28.34 22.09
CA ALA A 230 -22.26 -29.22 21.52
C ALA A 230 -21.89 -29.67 20.08
N ALA A 231 -21.30 -28.78 19.28
CA ALA A 231 -20.83 -29.12 17.94
C ALA A 231 -19.62 -30.07 17.94
N PHE A 232 -18.70 -29.94 18.91
CA PHE A 232 -17.59 -30.87 19.09
C PHE A 232 -18.07 -32.26 19.55
N GLU A 233 -18.97 -32.32 20.53
CA GLU A 233 -19.49 -33.59 21.07
C GLU A 233 -20.30 -34.39 20.06
N LYS A 234 -21.02 -33.71 19.16
CA LYS A 234 -21.84 -34.35 18.12
C LYS A 234 -21.02 -35.00 16.98
N ASN A 235 -19.76 -34.60 16.82
CA ASN A 235 -18.90 -35.06 15.72
C ASN A 235 -17.67 -35.87 16.21
N LYS A 236 -17.65 -36.26 17.48
CA LYS A 236 -16.69 -37.21 18.05
C LYS A 236 -17.14 -38.65 17.78
#